data_AF-A0A1S6H3U0-F1
#
_entry.id   AF-A0A1S6H3U0-F1
#
_cell.length_a   1.000
_cell.length_b   1.000
_cell.length_c   1.000
_cell.angle_alpha   90.00
_cell.angle_beta   90.00
_cell.angle_gamma   90.00
#
_symmetry.space_group_name_H-M   'P 1'
#
loop_
_entity.id
_entity.type
_entity.pdbx_description
1 polymer ?
#
loop_
_entity_poly.entity_id
_entity_poly.type
_entity_poly.pdbx_seq_one_letter_code
_entity_poly.pdbx_strand_id
1 'polypeptide(L)'
;MASKISAKLGIPHYSTDDFYYEVKFSKVRNRPESIEKIKEIFKNDKWIIEGTTKHLIDPGLHSADKIIHLRYKSILTQWIFLIKRYFQRENETIGGLYKLMRHVLYKKYHLGHRKGKPTPTEIIDPHKHKVATLSSFKEIDEFINSL
;
A
#
# COMPACT_ATOMS: atom_id res chain seq x y z
N MET A 1 -8.77 -2.48 1.62
CA MET A 1 -8.44 -3.86 2.01
C MET A 1 -8.04 -3.88 3.47
N ALA A 2 -6.99 -3.16 3.86
CA ALA A 2 -6.54 -3.06 5.25
C ALA A 2 -7.68 -2.68 6.22
N SER A 3 -8.51 -1.70 5.86
CA SER A 3 -9.72 -1.35 6.63
C SER A 3 -10.73 -2.49 6.80
N LYS A 4 -10.92 -3.34 5.78
CA LYS A 4 -11.80 -4.52 5.87
C LYS A 4 -11.22 -5.58 6.82
N ILE A 5 -9.91 -5.81 6.76
CA ILE A 5 -9.21 -6.74 7.66
C ILE A 5 -9.27 -6.23 9.10
N SER A 6 -9.01 -4.93 9.30
CA SER A 6 -9.11 -4.26 10.59
C SER A 6 -10.49 -4.42 11.22
N ALA A 7 -11.55 -4.13 10.45
CA ALA A 7 -12.92 -4.30 10.91
C ALA A 7 -13.25 -5.77 11.26
N LYS A 8 -12.73 -6.73 10.49
CA LYS A 8 -12.98 -8.16 10.73
C LYS A 8 -12.23 -8.70 11.96
N LEU A 9 -10.98 -8.30 12.16
CA LEU A 9 -10.11 -8.82 13.22
C LEU A 9 -10.11 -7.97 14.49
N GLY A 10 -10.71 -6.77 14.46
CA GLY A 10 -10.61 -5.80 15.55
C GLY A 10 -9.18 -5.29 15.79
N ILE A 11 -8.33 -5.28 14.76
CA ILE A 11 -6.92 -4.84 14.85
C ILE A 11 -6.81 -3.39 14.36
N PRO A 12 -6.11 -2.49 15.07
CA PRO A 12 -5.90 -1.11 14.62
C PRO A 12 -5.21 -1.03 13.25
N HIS A 13 -5.72 -0.15 12.39
CA HIS A 13 -5.18 0.09 11.05
C HIS A 13 -4.63 1.50 10.91
N TYR A 14 -3.44 1.60 10.32
CA TYR A 14 -2.76 2.87 10.02
C TYR A 14 -2.26 2.91 8.58
N SER A 15 -2.22 4.11 7.98
CA SER A 15 -1.59 4.33 6.67
C SER A 15 -0.20 4.93 6.83
N THR A 16 0.77 4.49 6.03
CA THR A 16 2.09 5.12 6.01
C THR A 16 2.03 6.62 5.66
N ASP A 17 0.98 7.04 4.95
CA ASP A 17 0.79 8.46 4.60
C ASP A 17 0.54 9.32 5.85
N ASP A 18 -0.06 8.76 6.90
CA ASP A 18 -0.31 9.47 8.16
C ASP A 18 1.02 9.80 8.87
N PHE A 19 2.05 8.99 8.65
CA PHE A 19 3.41 9.20 9.17
C PHE A 19 4.30 9.97 8.20
N TYR A 20 4.04 9.88 6.90
CA TYR A 20 4.82 10.59 5.87
C TYR A 20 4.49 12.09 5.81
N TYR A 21 3.24 12.48 6.06
CA TYR A 21 2.80 13.88 5.97
C TYR A 21 2.51 14.50 7.34
N GLU A 22 2.95 15.73 7.54
CA GLU A 22 2.42 16.63 8.58
C GLU A 22 1.02 17.11 8.23
N VAL A 23 0.86 17.60 7.00
CA VAL A 23 -0.44 17.96 6.41
C VAL A 23 -0.63 17.05 5.22
N LYS A 24 -1.63 16.16 5.30
CA LYS A 24 -1.82 15.07 4.34
C LYS A 24 -1.82 15.59 2.90
N PHE A 25 -0.93 15.04 2.08
CA PHE A 25 -0.73 15.41 0.66
C PHE A 25 -0.27 16.86 0.40
N SER A 26 0.20 17.58 1.43
CA SER A 26 0.66 18.97 1.31
C SER A 26 2.06 19.15 1.89
N LYS A 27 2.24 18.90 3.19
CA LYS A 27 3.52 19.11 3.88
C LYS A 27 4.12 17.78 4.31
N VAL A 28 5.29 17.45 3.76
CA VAL A 28 6.04 16.23 4.11
C VAL A 28 6.69 16.41 5.48
N ARG A 29 6.57 15.39 6.32
CA ARG A 29 7.20 15.34 7.65
C ARG A 29 8.69 15.07 7.53
N ASN A 30 9.45 15.57 8.49
CA ASN A 30 10.86 15.23 8.62
C ASN A 30 11.05 13.70 8.75
N ARG A 31 12.00 13.14 7.99
CA ARG A 31 12.15 11.69 7.86
C ARG A 31 12.46 10.99 9.20
N PRO A 32 13.46 11.41 10.00
CA PRO A 32 13.66 10.92 11.36
C PRO A 32 12.37 10.88 12.19
N GLU A 33 11.62 11.99 12.23
CA GLU A 33 10.37 12.09 12.98
C GLU A 33 9.31 11.09 12.48
N SER A 34 9.16 10.95 11.17
CA SER A 34 8.24 9.95 10.58
C SER A 34 8.58 8.52 10.99
N ILE A 35 9.89 8.21 11.07
CA ILE A 35 10.38 6.88 11.46
C ILE A 35 10.11 6.64 12.95
N GLU A 36 10.38 7.62 13.81
CA GLU A 36 10.11 7.50 15.25
C GLU A 36 8.62 7.27 15.51
N LYS A 37 7.74 8.05 14.87
CA LYS A 37 6.29 7.91 15.05
C LYS A 37 5.75 6.54 14.64
N ILE A 38 6.18 6.00 13.51
CA ILE A 38 5.69 4.68 13.07
C ILE A 38 6.31 3.54 13.89
N LYS A 39 7.53 3.72 14.41
CA LYS A 39 8.16 2.74 15.31
C LYS A 39 7.35 2.51 16.58
N GLU A 40 6.71 3.54 17.13
CA GLU A 40 5.81 3.39 18.28
C GLU A 40 4.64 2.44 17.98
N ILE A 41 4.13 2.42 16.74
CA ILE A 41 3.07 1.48 16.35
C ILE A 41 3.57 0.03 16.41
N PHE A 42 4.78 -0.23 15.93
CA PHE A 42 5.37 -1.57 15.90
C PHE A 42 5.73 -2.13 17.27
N LYS A 43 5.66 -1.32 18.35
CA LYS A 43 5.80 -1.80 19.73
C LYS A 43 4.54 -2.48 20.26
N ASN A 44 3.39 -2.27 19.62
CA ASN A 44 2.13 -2.90 20.03
C ASN A 44 2.05 -4.33 19.50
N ASP A 45 1.30 -5.17 20.22
CA ASP A 45 1.10 -6.57 19.84
C ASP A 45 0.24 -6.74 18.58
N LYS A 46 -0.63 -5.77 18.28
CA LYS A 46 -1.63 -5.85 17.20
C LYS A 46 -1.64 -4.58 16.38
N TRP A 47 -1.33 -4.69 15.09
CA TRP A 47 -1.38 -3.57 14.15
C TRP A 47 -1.55 -4.06 12.71
N ILE A 48 -2.10 -3.18 11.88
CA ILE A 48 -2.12 -3.31 10.41
C ILE A 48 -1.56 -2.01 9.84
N ILE A 49 -0.45 -2.09 9.10
CA ILE A 49 0.09 -0.97 8.34
C ILE A 49 -0.22 -1.16 6.85
N GLU A 50 -0.83 -0.15 6.22
CA GLU A 50 -0.95 -0.08 4.77
C GLU A 50 0.00 0.96 4.17
N GLY A 51 0.74 0.60 3.12
CA GLY A 51 1.65 1.52 2.46
C GLY A 51 2.81 0.85 1.78
N THR A 52 3.62 1.65 1.06
CA THR A 52 4.81 1.14 0.33
C THR A 52 6.05 2.00 0.53
N THR A 53 6.01 2.98 1.44
CA THR A 53 7.14 3.87 1.70
C THR A 53 8.22 3.11 2.45
N LYS A 54 9.28 2.68 1.74
CA LYS A 54 10.33 1.77 2.24
C LYS A 54 10.77 2.07 3.67
N HIS A 55 11.25 3.28 3.93
CA HIS A 55 11.81 3.62 5.25
C HIS A 55 10.78 3.63 6.40
N LEU A 56 9.48 3.66 6.11
CA LEU A 56 8.42 3.57 7.12
C LEU A 56 7.99 2.12 7.35
N ILE A 57 7.95 1.31 6.29
CA ILE A 57 7.54 -0.10 6.40
C ILE A 57 8.67 -1.01 6.87
N ASP A 58 9.94 -0.63 6.66
CA ASP A 58 11.12 -1.46 6.92
C ASP A 58 11.12 -2.08 8.34
N PRO A 59 10.88 -1.33 9.44
CA PRO A 59 10.83 -1.94 10.77
C PRO A 59 9.67 -2.95 10.92
N GLY A 60 8.51 -2.64 10.33
CA GLY A 60 7.34 -3.51 10.35
C GLY A 60 7.51 -4.78 9.52
N LEU A 61 8.28 -4.75 8.44
CA LEU A 61 8.56 -5.96 7.65
C LEU A 61 9.29 -7.02 8.47
N HIS A 62 10.18 -6.61 9.38
CA HIS A 62 10.88 -7.53 10.28
C HIS A 62 9.93 -8.11 11.34
N SER A 63 9.12 -7.29 12.01
CA SER A 63 8.27 -7.72 13.13
C SER A 63 6.89 -8.26 12.74
N ALA A 64 6.41 -8.07 11.51
CA ALA A 64 5.11 -8.57 11.07
C ALA A 64 4.99 -10.09 11.17
N ASP A 65 3.84 -10.59 11.62
CA ASP A 65 3.49 -12.02 11.50
C ASP A 65 3.19 -12.40 10.04
N LYS A 66 2.56 -11.48 9.29
CA LYS A 66 2.13 -11.70 7.92
C LYS A 66 2.26 -10.43 7.09
N ILE A 67 2.73 -10.58 5.86
CA ILE A 67 2.84 -9.50 4.88
C ILE A 67 1.88 -9.81 3.73
N ILE A 68 1.01 -8.87 3.39
CA ILE A 68 0.09 -9.01 2.26
C ILE A 68 0.60 -8.16 1.10
N HIS A 69 0.96 -8.82 0.00
CA HIS A 69 1.49 -8.16 -1.18
C HIS A 69 0.47 -8.17 -2.33
N LEU A 70 -0.03 -6.99 -2.69
CA LEU A 70 -0.99 -6.85 -3.79
C LEU A 70 -0.27 -6.67 -5.12
N ARG A 71 -0.35 -7.67 -5.99
CA ARG A 71 0.35 -7.67 -7.29
C ARG A 71 -0.56 -8.09 -8.44
N TYR A 72 -1.20 -7.11 -9.07
CA TYR A 72 -2.02 -7.36 -10.25
C TYR A 72 -1.18 -7.76 -11.46
N LYS A 73 -1.46 -8.95 -12.02
CA LYS A 73 -0.80 -9.47 -13.23
C LYS A 73 -1.10 -8.59 -14.44
N SER A 74 -2.38 -8.29 -14.69
CA SER A 74 -2.82 -7.47 -15.82
C SER A 74 -2.96 -5.99 -15.45
N ILE A 75 -2.39 -5.10 -16.28
CA ILE A 75 -2.61 -3.65 -16.13
C ILE A 75 -4.05 -3.26 -16.47
N LEU A 76 -4.66 -3.94 -17.44
CA LEU A 76 -6.03 -3.67 -17.88
C LEU A 76 -7.02 -3.94 -16.75
N THR A 77 -6.85 -5.08 -16.06
CA THR A 77 -7.66 -5.40 -14.88
C THR A 77 -7.50 -4.29 -13.84
N GLN A 78 -6.27 -3.91 -13.49
CA GLN A 78 -6.02 -2.83 -12.53
C GLN A 78 -6.68 -1.50 -12.94
N TRP A 79 -6.61 -1.14 -14.23
CA TRP A 79 -7.24 0.06 -14.76
C TRP A 79 -8.76 0.03 -14.68
N ILE A 80 -9.43 -1.06 -15.08
CA ILE A 80 -10.89 -1.19 -15.00
C ILE A 80 -11.40 -0.87 -13.59
N PHE A 81 -10.75 -1.42 -12.57
CA PHE A 81 -11.14 -1.18 -11.18
C PHE A 81 -10.79 0.23 -10.70
N LEU A 82 -9.64 0.77 -11.09
CA LEU A 82 -9.26 2.15 -10.74
C LEU A 82 -10.19 3.16 -11.40
N ILE A 83 -10.56 2.97 -12.67
CA ILE A 83 -11.53 3.80 -13.40
C ILE A 83 -12.88 3.75 -12.69
N LYS A 84 -13.40 2.55 -12.39
CA LYS A 84 -14.66 2.38 -11.67
C LYS A 84 -14.64 3.13 -10.33
N ARG A 85 -13.57 2.99 -9.54
CA ARG A 85 -13.43 3.67 -8.25
C ARG A 85 -13.25 5.18 -8.40
N TYR A 86 -12.59 5.62 -9.46
CA TYR A 86 -12.35 7.04 -9.74
C TYR A 86 -13.68 7.76 -9.91
N PHE A 87 -14.56 7.25 -10.77
CA PHE A 87 -15.87 7.87 -11.02
C PHE A 87 -16.91 7.68 -9.89
N GLN A 88 -16.60 6.90 -8.85
CA GLN A 88 -17.42 6.84 -7.63
C GLN A 88 -17.14 7.99 -6.66
N ARG A 89 -16.11 8.81 -6.92
CA ARG A 89 -15.76 9.97 -6.09
C ARG A 89 -16.33 11.23 -6.70
N GLU A 90 -16.68 12.19 -5.86
CA GLU A 90 -17.14 13.51 -6.29
C GLU A 90 -15.99 14.35 -6.86
N ASN A 91 -16.31 15.26 -7.79
CA ASN A 91 -15.39 16.25 -8.38
C ASN A 91 -14.21 15.70 -9.20
N GLU A 92 -14.30 14.46 -9.70
CA GLU A 92 -13.27 13.87 -10.54
C GLU A 92 -13.43 14.28 -12.02
N THR A 93 -12.30 14.39 -12.74
CA THR A 93 -12.29 14.89 -14.13
C THR A 93 -11.63 13.88 -15.08
N ILE A 94 -11.98 13.94 -16.37
CA ILE A 94 -11.35 13.09 -17.40
C ILE A 94 -9.82 13.34 -17.44
N GLY A 95 -9.39 14.60 -17.28
CA GLY A 95 -7.97 14.94 -17.22
C GLY A 95 -7.26 14.33 -16.00
N GLY A 96 -7.93 14.28 -14.85
CA GLY A 96 -7.43 13.58 -13.66
C GLY A 96 -7.32 12.07 -13.87
N LEU A 97 -8.31 11.46 -14.53
CA LEU A 97 -8.26 10.05 -14.88
C LEU A 97 -7.06 9.71 -15.77
N TYR A 98 -6.82 10.51 -16.82
CA TYR A 98 -5.66 10.32 -17.71
C TYR A 98 -4.34 10.39 -16.93
N LYS A 99 -4.20 11.38 -16.03
CA LYS A 99 -3.03 11.48 -15.15
C LYS A 99 -2.85 10.24 -14.28
N LEU A 100 -3.94 9.71 -13.70
CA LEU A 100 -3.92 8.48 -12.90
C LEU A 100 -3.50 7.26 -13.71
N MET A 101 -4.09 7.03 -14.88
CA MET A 101 -3.76 5.89 -15.75
C MET A 101 -2.29 5.93 -16.20
N ARG A 102 -1.82 7.11 -16.61
CA ARG A 102 -0.41 7.33 -16.96
C ARG A 102 0.51 7.06 -15.76
N HIS A 103 0.15 7.52 -14.57
CA HIS A 103 0.93 7.26 -13.35
C HIS A 103 1.04 5.75 -13.05
N VAL A 104 -0.07 5.02 -13.16
CA VAL A 104 -0.11 3.55 -12.94
C VAL A 104 0.76 2.82 -13.96
N LEU A 105 0.68 3.21 -15.24
CA LEU A 105 1.52 2.66 -16.31
C LEU A 105 3.01 2.82 -16.00
N TYR A 106 3.42 4.04 -15.68
CA TYR A 106 4.82 4.35 -15.38
C TYR A 106 5.31 3.58 -14.15
N LYS A 107 4.49 3.48 -13.10
CA LYS A 107 4.84 2.70 -11.91
C LYS A 107 4.98 1.21 -12.19
N LYS A 108 4.09 0.62 -13.00
CA LYS A 108 4.08 -0.82 -13.29
C LYS A 108 5.28 -1.26 -14.13
N TYR A 109 5.68 -0.43 -15.09
CA TYR A 109 6.80 -0.70 -15.99
C TYR A 109 8.11 -0.03 -15.57
N HIS A 110 8.20 0.46 -14.32
CA HIS A 110 9.40 1.05 -13.73
C HIS A 110 10.00 2.22 -14.53
N LEU A 111 9.13 2.99 -15.20
CA LEU A 111 9.52 4.14 -16.01
C LEU A 111 9.67 5.41 -15.16
N GLY A 112 10.44 6.39 -15.64
CA GLY A 112 10.62 7.69 -15.00
C GLY A 112 11.37 7.63 -13.65
N HIS A 113 10.89 8.35 -12.65
CA HIS A 113 11.53 8.55 -11.33
C HIS A 113 11.73 7.29 -10.46
N ARG A 114 11.28 6.13 -10.95
CA ARG A 114 11.47 4.82 -10.30
C ARG A 114 12.60 3.99 -10.90
N LYS A 115 13.23 4.43 -11.99
CA LYS A 115 14.36 3.73 -12.59
C LYS A 115 15.47 3.56 -11.54
N GLY A 116 15.87 2.30 -11.29
CA GLY A 116 16.92 1.95 -10.33
C GLY A 116 16.51 1.89 -8.85
N LYS A 117 15.22 2.09 -8.50
CA LYS A 117 14.73 1.94 -7.12
C LYS A 117 14.15 0.54 -6.90
N PRO A 118 14.36 -0.07 -5.71
CA PRO A 118 13.82 -1.38 -5.43
C PRO A 118 12.29 -1.36 -5.47
N THR A 119 11.74 -2.39 -6.10
CA THR A 119 10.32 -2.66 -6.20
C THR A 119 9.75 -3.12 -4.86
N PRO A 120 8.43 -2.97 -4.62
CA PRO A 120 7.80 -3.57 -3.45
C PRO A 120 8.09 -5.07 -3.34
N THR A 121 8.20 -5.79 -4.46
CA THR A 121 8.53 -7.22 -4.49
C THR A 121 9.97 -7.48 -4.01
N GLU A 122 10.95 -6.71 -4.46
CA GLU A 122 12.34 -6.83 -3.99
C GLU A 122 12.49 -6.44 -2.51
N ILE A 123 11.71 -5.46 -2.04
CA ILE A 123 11.74 -5.02 -0.63
C ILE A 123 11.26 -6.14 0.31
N ILE A 124 10.24 -6.91 -0.09
CA ILE A 124 9.65 -7.97 0.75
C ILE A 124 10.28 -9.34 0.53
N ASP A 125 11.11 -9.53 -0.50
CA ASP A 125 11.73 -10.82 -0.84
C ASP A 125 12.47 -11.49 0.34
N PRO A 126 13.22 -10.75 1.18
CA PRO A 126 13.84 -11.32 2.40
C PRO A 126 12.83 -11.93 3.39
N HIS A 127 11.55 -11.52 3.30
CA HIS A 127 10.47 -11.95 4.17
C HIS A 127 9.49 -12.91 3.48
N LYS A 128 9.84 -13.50 2.34
CA LYS A 128 8.93 -14.33 1.52
C LYS A 128 8.19 -15.45 2.29
N HIS A 129 8.79 -15.97 3.36
CA HIS A 129 8.20 -17.02 4.20
C HIS A 129 6.90 -16.60 4.91
N LYS A 130 6.67 -15.29 5.06
CA LYS A 130 5.45 -14.71 5.66
C LYS A 130 4.64 -13.85 4.70
N VAL A 131 4.93 -13.92 3.40
CA VAL A 131 4.25 -13.13 2.37
C VAL A 131 3.11 -13.91 1.74
N ALA A 132 1.90 -13.36 1.78
CA ALA A 132 0.77 -13.77 0.95
C ALA A 132 0.64 -12.80 -0.24
N THR A 133 0.89 -13.27 -1.46
CA THR A 133 0.72 -12.45 -2.67
C THR A 133 -0.67 -12.65 -3.25
N LEU A 134 -1.43 -11.56 -3.41
CA LEU A 134 -2.79 -11.57 -3.95
C LEU A 134 -2.80 -10.79 -5.27
N SER A 135 -3.28 -11.43 -6.32
CA SER A 135 -3.16 -10.97 -7.71
C SER A 135 -4.47 -10.51 -8.33
N SER A 136 -5.60 -10.74 -7.63
CA SER A 136 -6.94 -10.43 -8.10
C SER A 136 -7.86 -10.02 -6.94
N PHE A 137 -8.97 -9.37 -7.27
CA PHE A 137 -9.99 -9.04 -6.28
C PHE A 137 -10.63 -10.30 -5.67
N LYS A 138 -10.80 -11.35 -6.48
CA LYS A 138 -11.26 -12.65 -6.02
C LYS A 138 -10.34 -13.20 -4.93
N GLU A 139 -9.03 -13.23 -5.17
CA GLU A 139 -8.04 -13.66 -4.16
C GLU A 139 -8.06 -12.77 -2.91
N ILE A 140 -8.29 -11.46 -3.07
CA ILE A 140 -8.43 -10.54 -1.93
C ILE A 140 -9.65 -10.88 -1.08
N ASP A 141 -10.82 -11.10 -1.70
CA ASP A 141 -12.05 -11.40 -0.99
C ASP A 141 -12.00 -12.81 -0.36
N GLU A 142 -11.47 -13.81 -1.06
CA GLU A 142 -11.21 -15.16 -0.53
C GLU A 142 -10.28 -15.11 0.69
N PHE A 143 -9.19 -14.36 0.58
CA PHE A 143 -8.26 -14.17 1.70
C PHE A 143 -8.97 -13.54 2.90
N ILE A 144 -9.68 -12.43 2.71
CA ILE A 144 -10.41 -11.77 3.81
C ILE A 144 -11.47 -12.70 4.42
N ASN A 145 -12.16 -13.50 3.61
CA ASN A 145 -13.17 -14.43 4.10
C ASN A 145 -12.57 -15.57 4.93
N SER A 146 -11.33 -15.98 4.63
CA SER A 146 -10.59 -17.02 5.36
C SER A 146 -9.95 -16.57 6.68
N LEU A 147 -9.86 -15.26 6.94
CA LEU A 147 -9.38 -14.69 8.21
C LEU A 147 -10.42 -14.79 9.32
#